data_AF-A0A2N3PXM6-F1
#
_entry.id   AF-A0A2N3PXM6-F1
#
_cell.length_a   1.000
_cell.length_b   1.000
_cell.length_c   1.000
_cell.angle_alpha   90.00
_cell.angle_beta   90.00
_cell.angle_gamma   90.00
#
_symmetry.space_group_name_H-M   'P 1'
#
loop_
_entity.id
_entity.type
_entity.pdbx_description
1 polymer ?
#
loop_
_entity_poly.entity_id
_entity_poly.type
_entity_poly.pdbx_seq_one_letter_code
_entity_poly.pdbx_strand_id
1 'polypeptide(L)'
;MDPPGLAPVAGQAGRFGIRAWPQSSFPSIYRGRGSSVVKSNRPYLAHIADSIAAIEAYVSGGRDAFLAERMVQDAVIRNFEIIGEAATRLSPAIRENGHIP
;
A
#
# COMPACT_ATOMS: atom_id res chain seq x y z
N MET A 1 24.62 -24.37 -31.32
CA MET A 1 24.64 -22.89 -31.35
C MET A 1 23.98 -22.48 -30.06
N ASP A 2 24.73 -22.70 -28.99
CA ASP A 2 24.23 -22.75 -27.62
C ASP A 2 24.59 -21.43 -26.93
N PRO A 3 23.73 -20.94 -26.03
CA PRO A 3 23.96 -19.70 -25.30
C PRO A 3 24.89 -19.99 -24.12
N PRO A 4 26.10 -19.41 -24.02
CA PRO A 4 26.92 -19.64 -22.86
C PRO A 4 26.91 -18.41 -21.95
N GLY A 5 26.37 -18.63 -20.75
CA GLY A 5 27.08 -18.23 -19.54
C GLY A 5 26.83 -16.81 -19.05
N LEU A 6 26.04 -16.73 -17.98
CA LEU A 6 26.34 -15.98 -16.75
C LEU A 6 27.22 -14.72 -16.93
N ALA A 7 26.55 -13.56 -16.92
CA ALA A 7 27.21 -12.28 -16.75
C ALA A 7 28.04 -12.27 -15.44
N PRO A 8 29.31 -11.80 -15.47
CA PRO A 8 30.11 -11.66 -14.26
C PRO A 8 29.67 -10.41 -13.48
N VAL A 9 29.61 -10.56 -12.15
CA VAL A 9 29.52 -9.44 -11.20
C VAL A 9 30.85 -8.69 -11.11
N ALA A 10 30.73 -7.37 -11.19
CA ALA A 10 31.56 -6.31 -10.60
C ALA A 10 33.10 -6.43 -10.63
N GLY A 11 33.72 -5.54 -11.42
CA GLY A 11 35.12 -5.16 -11.28
C GLY A 11 35.37 -3.88 -12.08
N GLN A 12 35.72 -2.79 -11.38
CA GLN A 12 35.90 -1.45 -11.95
C GLN A 12 37.07 -1.35 -12.94
N ALA A 13 36.95 -0.32 -13.79
CA ALA A 13 37.99 0.39 -14.54
C ALA A 13 38.20 -0.02 -16.02
N GLY A 14 37.78 0.86 -16.92
CA GLY A 14 38.18 0.82 -18.33
C GLY A 14 37.25 1.62 -19.24
N ARG A 15 37.70 2.83 -19.62
CA ARG A 15 37.13 3.74 -20.62
C ARG A 15 36.50 3.00 -21.82
N PHE A 16 35.20 3.18 -22.08
CA PHE A 16 34.67 3.21 -23.45
C PHE A 16 33.45 4.12 -23.55
N GLY A 17 33.55 5.07 -24.48
CA GLY A 17 32.54 6.10 -24.71
C GLY A 17 31.23 5.48 -25.20
N ILE A 18 30.16 5.79 -24.47
CA ILE A 18 28.79 5.59 -24.91
C ILE A 18 28.55 6.63 -26.02
N ARG A 19 28.80 6.27 -27.28
CA ARG A 19 28.29 7.01 -28.42
C ARG A 19 27.57 6.07 -29.37
N ALA A 20 26.26 6.29 -29.46
CA ALA A 20 25.34 5.84 -30.50
C ALA A 20 25.08 4.32 -30.63
N TRP A 21 24.14 3.82 -29.82
CA TRP A 21 23.29 2.72 -30.29
C TRP A 21 22.15 3.33 -31.14
N PRO A 22 21.95 2.87 -32.39
CA PRO A 22 20.90 3.39 -33.27
C PRO A 22 19.51 3.08 -32.69
N GLN A 23 18.63 4.07 -32.72
CA GLN A 23 17.32 4.07 -32.05
C GLN A 23 16.31 3.02 -32.57
N SER A 24 16.59 2.24 -33.61
CA SER A 24 15.59 1.44 -34.32
C SER A 24 15.62 -0.08 -34.08
N SER A 25 16.42 -0.60 -33.14
CA SER A 25 16.51 -2.06 -32.94
C SER A 25 16.64 -2.53 -31.48
N PHE A 26 15.97 -1.85 -30.55
CA PHE A 26 15.74 -2.43 -29.23
C PHE A 26 14.38 -3.16 -29.22
N PRO A 27 14.36 -4.49 -29.02
CA PRO A 27 13.13 -5.23 -28.78
C PRO A 27 12.37 -4.64 -27.59
N SER A 28 11.05 -4.51 -27.71
CA SER A 28 10.17 -3.88 -26.71
C SER A 28 10.25 -4.51 -25.30
N ILE A 29 10.91 -5.67 -25.16
CA ILE A 29 11.05 -6.42 -23.90
C ILE A 29 12.05 -5.78 -22.91
N TYR A 30 12.90 -4.84 -23.35
CA TYR A 30 13.78 -4.08 -22.46
C TYR A 30 13.14 -2.82 -21.87
N ARG A 31 11.92 -2.47 -22.30
CA ARG A 31 11.13 -1.46 -21.61
C ARG A 31 10.50 -2.13 -20.41
N GLY A 32 11.28 -2.23 -19.34
CA GLY A 32 10.83 -2.66 -18.02
C GLY A 32 9.54 -1.95 -17.66
N ARG A 33 8.43 -2.67 -17.83
CA ARG A 33 7.16 -2.32 -17.23
C ARG A 33 7.36 -2.57 -15.75
N GLY A 34 7.84 -1.53 -15.05
CA GLY A 34 7.53 -1.37 -13.65
C GLY A 34 6.01 -1.38 -13.55
N SER A 35 5.44 -2.57 -13.40
CA SER A 35 4.05 -2.71 -13.01
C SER A 35 4.01 -2.16 -11.59
N SER A 36 3.73 -0.87 -11.45
CA SER A 36 3.18 -0.38 -10.21
C SER A 36 1.91 -1.21 -10.02
N VAL A 37 1.99 -2.26 -9.20
CA VAL A 37 0.79 -2.89 -8.69
C VAL A 37 0.03 -1.76 -8.03
N VAL A 38 -1.02 -1.28 -8.69
CA VAL A 38 -1.89 -0.25 -8.14
C VAL A 38 -2.44 -0.86 -6.87
N LYS A 39 -1.97 -0.37 -5.71
CA LYS A 39 -2.41 -0.88 -4.42
C LYS A 39 -3.91 -0.62 -4.33
N SER A 40 -4.69 -1.69 -4.29
CA SER A 40 -6.15 -1.60 -4.16
C SER A 40 -6.49 -1.09 -2.76
N ASN A 41 -7.34 -0.08 -2.68
CA ASN A 41 -7.79 0.49 -1.40
C ASN A 41 -8.84 -0.38 -0.68
N ARG A 42 -9.45 -1.34 -1.40
CA ARG A 42 -10.55 -2.18 -0.89
C ARG A 42 -10.28 -2.85 0.47
N PRO A 43 -9.13 -3.52 0.73
CA PRO A 43 -8.88 -4.14 2.02
C PRO A 43 -8.85 -3.13 3.18
N TYR A 44 -8.30 -1.94 2.97
CA TYR A 44 -8.27 -0.90 4.01
C TYR A 44 -9.66 -0.34 4.29
N LEU A 45 -10.46 -0.10 3.24
CA LEU A 45 -11.85 0.32 3.39
C LEU A 45 -12.71 -0.74 4.11
N ALA A 46 -12.46 -2.02 3.83
CA ALA A 46 -13.12 -3.12 4.54
C ALA A 46 -12.77 -3.10 6.04
N HIS A 47 -11.49 -2.99 6.40
CA HIS A 47 -11.08 -2.89 7.81
C HIS A 47 -11.74 -1.71 8.53
N ILE A 48 -11.84 -0.55 7.86
CA ILE A 48 -12.50 0.63 8.42
C ILE A 48 -13.98 0.36 8.66
N ALA A 49 -14.69 -0.19 7.67
CA ALA A 49 -16.11 -0.51 7.78
C ALA A 49 -16.39 -1.54 8.89
N ASP A 50 -15.61 -2.62 8.94
CA ASP A 50 -15.75 -3.67 9.95
C ASP A 50 -15.50 -3.12 11.35
N SER A 51 -14.49 -2.25 11.51
CA SER A 51 -14.16 -1.62 12.80
C SER A 51 -15.26 -0.66 13.26
N ILE A 52 -15.86 0.11 12.34
CA ILE A 52 -17.00 0.99 12.66
C ILE A 52 -18.19 0.16 13.14
N ALA A 53 -18.55 -0.90 12.41
CA ALA A 53 -19.66 -1.77 12.79
C ALA A 53 -19.42 -2.43 14.17
N ALA A 54 -18.19 -2.84 14.46
CA ALA A 54 -17.82 -3.36 15.77
C ALA A 54 -17.96 -2.31 16.88
N ILE A 55 -17.49 -1.08 16.66
CA ILE A 55 -17.65 0.03 17.62
C ILE A 55 -19.13 0.29 17.88
N GLU A 56 -19.96 0.42 16.84
CA GLU A 56 -21.40 0.65 16.97
C GLU A 56 -22.07 -0.44 17.80
N ALA A 57 -21.71 -1.71 17.59
CA ALA A 57 -22.20 -2.83 18.39
C ALA A 57 -21.78 -2.71 19.86
N TYR A 58 -20.50 -2.40 20.12
CA TYR A 58 -19.95 -2.28 21.48
C TYR A 58 -20.54 -1.10 22.27
N VAL A 59 -20.84 0.01 21.62
CA VAL A 59 -21.38 1.21 22.30
C VAL A 59 -22.91 1.24 22.35
N SER A 60 -23.59 0.25 21.77
CA SER A 60 -25.06 0.17 21.71
C SER A 60 -25.74 0.14 23.10
N GLY A 61 -25.03 -0.32 24.13
CA GLY A 61 -25.49 -0.31 25.53
C GLY A 61 -25.52 1.08 26.17
N GLY A 62 -25.04 2.12 25.49
CA GLY A 62 -25.02 3.50 25.98
C GLY A 62 -23.83 3.81 26.90
N ARG A 63 -23.81 5.04 27.41
CA ARG A 63 -22.67 5.61 28.13
C ARG A 63 -22.31 4.83 29.39
N ASP A 64 -23.29 4.51 30.23
CA ASP A 64 -23.02 3.91 31.53
C ASP A 64 -22.52 2.46 31.40
N ALA A 65 -23.09 1.68 30.47
CA ALA A 65 -22.60 0.34 30.13
C ALA A 65 -21.16 0.38 29.60
N PHE A 66 -20.88 1.32 28.68
CA PHE A 66 -19.53 1.52 28.16
C PHE A 66 -18.51 1.89 29.25
N LEU A 67 -18.88 2.78 30.18
CA LEU A 67 -17.99 3.21 31.26
C LEU A 67 -17.79 2.13 32.33
N ALA A 68 -18.75 1.22 32.51
CA ALA A 68 -18.66 0.12 33.46
C ALA A 68 -17.76 -1.03 32.95
N GLU A 69 -17.66 -1.24 31.64
CA GLU A 69 -16.96 -2.39 31.05
C GLU A 69 -15.61 -2.01 30.43
N ARG A 70 -14.52 -2.21 31.19
CA ARG A 70 -13.17 -1.87 30.72
C ARG A 70 -12.77 -2.60 29.44
N MET A 71 -13.15 -3.87 29.30
CA MET A 71 -12.86 -4.66 28.10
C MET A 71 -13.52 -4.06 26.85
N VAL A 72 -14.73 -3.52 26.97
CA VAL A 72 -15.43 -2.85 25.87
C VAL A 72 -14.69 -1.56 25.47
N GLN A 73 -14.21 -0.79 26.44
CA GLN A 73 -13.38 0.40 26.18
C GLN A 73 -12.10 0.05 25.42
N ASP A 74 -11.37 -0.96 25.88
CA ASP A 74 -10.13 -1.40 25.24
C ASP A 74 -10.39 -1.92 23.81
N ALA A 75 -11.51 -2.65 23.60
CA ALA A 75 -11.94 -3.09 22.28
C ALA A 75 -12.27 -1.92 21.34
N VAL A 76 -12.97 -0.89 21.82
CA VAL A 76 -13.29 0.32 21.04
C VAL A 76 -12.01 1.08 20.68
N ILE A 77 -11.08 1.26 21.62
CA ILE A 77 -9.79 1.92 21.37
C ILE A 77 -9.01 1.16 20.29
N ARG A 78 -8.95 -0.16 20.37
CA ARG A 78 -8.30 -1.00 19.36
C ARG A 78 -8.92 -0.85 17.97
N ASN A 79 -10.24 -0.76 17.87
CA ASN A 79 -10.90 -0.54 16.58
C ASN A 79 -10.56 0.84 16.00
N PHE A 80 -10.44 1.88 16.83
CA PHE A 80 -9.93 3.19 16.38
C PHE A 80 -8.48 3.14 15.88
N GLU A 81 -7.61 2.36 16.54
CA GLU A 81 -6.23 2.15 16.05
C GLU A 81 -6.21 1.48 14.68
N ILE A 82 -7.05 0.45 14.46
CA ILE A 82 -7.17 -0.25 13.17
C ILE A 82 -7.66 0.70 12.08
N ILE A 83 -8.66 1.53 12.38
CA ILE A 83 -9.16 2.57 11.46
C ILE A 83 -8.03 3.54 11.10
N GLY A 84 -7.29 4.03 12.10
CA GLY A 84 -6.17 4.95 11.90
C GLY A 84 -5.11 4.35 10.98
N GLU A 85 -4.66 3.14 11.27
CA GLU A 85 -3.66 2.43 10.45
C GLU A 85 -4.16 2.20 9.02
N ALA A 86 -5.39 1.73 8.85
CA ALA A 86 -5.99 1.52 7.53
C ALA A 86 -6.11 2.83 6.74
N ALA A 87 -6.48 3.93 7.40
CA ALA A 87 -6.61 5.24 6.77
C ALA A 87 -5.27 5.78 6.25
N THR A 88 -4.14 5.51 6.93
CA THR A 88 -2.81 5.92 6.44
C THR A 88 -2.40 5.22 5.14
N ARG A 89 -2.96 4.04 4.87
CA ARG A 89 -2.60 3.21 3.72
C ARG A 89 -3.46 3.47 2.48
N LEU A 90 -4.48 4.32 2.58
CA LEU A 90 -5.31 4.73 1.45
C LEU A 90 -4.50 5.58 0.47
N SER A 91 -4.75 5.38 -0.83
CA SER A 91 -4.09 6.15 -1.89
C SER A 91 -4.36 7.66 -1.76
N PRO A 92 -3.43 8.54 -2.18
CA PRO A 92 -3.61 9.99 -2.15
C PRO A 92 -4.91 10.49 -2.78
N ALA A 93 -5.34 9.88 -3.90
CA ALA A 93 -6.58 10.22 -4.59
C ALA A 93 -7.85 10.11 -3.71
N ILE A 94 -7.87 9.20 -2.73
CA ILE A 94 -8.97 9.09 -1.77
C ILE A 94 -8.79 10.11 -0.63
N ARG A 95 -7.55 10.38 -0.22
CA ARG A 95 -7.24 11.29 0.89
C ARG A 95 -7.42 12.76 0.53
N GLU A 96 -7.06 13.17 -0.68
CA GLU A 96 -7.15 14.57 -1.16
C GLU A 96 -8.55 14.96 -1.62
N ASN A 97 -9.38 14.01 -2.03
CA ASN A 97 -10.79 14.27 -2.40
C ASN A 97 -11.71 14.47 -1.18
N GLY A 98 -11.16 14.53 0.03
CA GLY A 98 -11.89 14.86 1.27
C GLY A 98 -12.29 16.33 1.40
N HIS A 99 -12.56 17.04 0.29
CA HIS A 99 -13.24 18.33 0.34
C HIS A 99 -14.70 18.08 0.73
N ILE A 100 -14.95 18.11 2.04
CA ILE A 100 -16.30 18.17 2.60
C ILE A 100 -16.76 19.64 2.39
N PRO A 101 -17.83 19.89 1.61
CA PRO A 101 -18.39 21.24 1.46
C PRO A 101 -19.01 21.75 2.77
#